data_AF-A0A530ZVB4-F1
#
_entry.id   AF-A0A530ZVB4-F1
#
_cell.length_a   1.000
_cell.length_b   1.000
_cell.length_c   1.000
_cell.angle_alpha   90.00
_cell.angle_beta   90.00
_cell.angle_gamma   90.00
#
_symmetry.space_group_name_H-M   'P 1'
#
loop_
_entity.id
_entity.type
_entity.pdbx_description
1 polymer ?
#
loop_
_entity_poly.entity_id
_entity_poly.type
_entity_poly.pdbx_seq_one_letter_code
_entity_poly.pdbx_strand_id
1 'polypeptide(L)'
;MADARSDSSNNDLVREPAHGRAADFAASIYVLIPALACSFSLIVSPLLLFWFPVQGVEAISRPENQFFWAALFILCIGLAVSLRRLLDFALPANIMWFIVYLLVAGLSVAWSIAPEISVRRYVLQVMVFVCAVLPIVSLRRTPIATDHLFVCFGLTALLNLPFLFLTQRGELGHAGFFTGKNLLGEMSALAFMFALHQVSRTGVIYRLRGGIGVVVALTVLIASESKTSLGLALLSHTVAGS
;
A
#
# COMPACT_ATOMS: atom_id res chain seq x y z
N MET A 1 7.59 -34.09 61.14
CA MET A 1 7.48 -32.63 60.99
C MET A 1 8.53 -32.19 59.97
N ALA A 2 8.28 -32.57 58.71
CA ALA A 2 9.09 -32.27 57.54
C ALA A 2 8.17 -32.47 56.32
N ASP A 3 8.41 -31.69 55.28
CA ASP A 3 7.79 -31.72 53.95
C ASP A 3 6.32 -31.33 53.79
N ALA A 4 6.11 -30.05 53.42
CA ALA A 4 4.93 -29.62 52.66
C ALA A 4 5.14 -28.25 51.97
N ARG A 5 6.33 -27.93 51.43
CA ARG A 5 6.58 -26.56 50.90
C ARG A 5 7.44 -26.44 49.63
N SER A 6 7.47 -27.47 48.79
CA SER A 6 8.34 -27.50 47.60
C SER A 6 7.64 -27.59 46.23
N ASP A 7 6.31 -27.68 46.15
CA ASP A 7 5.66 -28.02 44.85
C ASP A 7 4.84 -26.89 44.20
N SER A 8 4.70 -25.71 44.82
CA SER A 8 3.82 -24.67 44.26
C SER A 8 4.49 -23.68 43.29
N SER A 9 5.81 -23.79 43.04
CA SER A 9 6.54 -22.78 42.25
C SER A 9 6.75 -23.13 40.78
N ASN A 10 6.35 -24.33 40.33
CA ASN A 10 6.69 -24.81 38.97
C ASN A 10 5.53 -24.78 37.97
N ASN A 11 4.32 -24.36 38.39
CA ASN A 11 3.14 -24.35 37.53
C ASN A 11 2.80 -22.96 36.93
N ASP A 12 3.53 -21.90 37.29
CA ASP A 12 3.26 -20.54 36.79
C ASP A 12 4.06 -20.18 35.52
N LEU A 13 4.89 -21.09 35.01
CA LEU A 13 5.76 -20.85 33.85
C LEU A 13 5.20 -21.29 32.49
N VAL A 14 3.97 -21.83 32.40
CA VAL A 14 3.43 -22.43 31.14
C VAL A 14 2.05 -21.90 30.74
N ARG A 15 1.69 -20.69 31.14
CA ARG A 15 0.56 -19.96 30.53
C ARG A 15 0.99 -18.59 30.06
N GLU A 16 1.89 -18.55 29.08
CA GLU A 16 1.74 -17.51 28.06
C GLU A 16 0.32 -17.65 27.50
N PRO A 17 -0.55 -16.64 27.63
CA PRO A 17 -1.92 -16.78 27.17
C PRO A 17 -1.86 -16.95 25.65
N ALA A 18 -2.31 -18.10 25.15
CA ALA A 18 -2.45 -18.35 23.70
C ALA A 18 -3.22 -17.24 22.96
N HIS A 19 -4.00 -16.44 23.70
CA HIS A 19 -4.64 -15.21 23.25
C HIS A 19 -3.66 -14.12 22.75
N GLY A 20 -2.46 -13.99 23.34
CA GLY A 20 -1.46 -13.00 22.92
C GLY A 20 -0.89 -13.32 21.55
N ARG A 21 -0.50 -14.59 21.34
CA ARG A 21 0.10 -15.06 20.08
C ARG A 21 -0.87 -14.96 18.89
N ALA A 22 -2.15 -15.26 19.10
CA ALA A 22 -3.17 -15.11 18.06
C ALA A 22 -3.42 -13.63 17.70
N ALA A 23 -3.44 -12.73 18.69
CA ALA A 23 -3.58 -11.29 18.46
C ALA A 23 -2.35 -10.70 17.75
N ASP A 24 -1.14 -11.12 18.11
CA ASP A 24 0.10 -10.71 17.44
C ASP A 24 0.16 -11.20 15.99
N PHE A 25 -0.29 -12.43 15.74
CA PHE A 25 -0.39 -12.97 14.38
C PHE A 25 -1.43 -12.18 13.55
N ALA A 26 -2.62 -11.93 14.09
CA ALA A 26 -3.65 -11.12 13.45
C ALA A 26 -3.16 -9.69 13.17
N ALA A 27 -2.45 -9.07 14.11
CA ALA A 27 -1.84 -7.75 13.93
C ALA A 27 -0.77 -7.77 12.81
N SER A 28 0.02 -8.84 12.73
CA SER A 28 1.04 -9.01 11.67
C SER A 28 0.39 -9.13 10.28
N ILE A 29 -0.70 -9.90 10.16
CA ILE A 29 -1.48 -9.98 8.91
C ILE A 29 -2.08 -8.61 8.58
N TYR A 30 -2.63 -7.91 9.57
CA TYR A 30 -3.26 -6.61 9.38
C TYR A 30 -2.28 -5.56 8.84
N VAL A 31 -1.02 -5.56 9.32
CA VAL A 31 0.08 -4.72 8.77
C VAL A 31 0.40 -5.04 7.30
N LEU A 32 0.19 -6.30 6.87
CA LEU A 32 0.51 -6.74 5.51
C LEU A 32 -0.56 -6.33 4.49
N ILE A 33 -1.78 -6.00 4.92
CA ILE A 33 -2.91 -5.69 4.03
C ILE A 33 -2.60 -4.55 3.04
N PRO A 34 -2.06 -3.39 3.45
CA PRO A 34 -1.74 -2.33 2.50
C PRO A 34 -0.65 -2.74 1.51
N ALA A 35 0.35 -3.51 1.96
CA ALA A 35 1.40 -4.02 1.07
C ALA A 35 0.84 -5.02 0.06
N LEU A 36 -0.09 -5.89 0.46
CA LEU A 36 -0.81 -6.79 -0.44
C LEU A 36 -1.66 -6.01 -1.44
N ALA A 37 -2.42 -5.01 -0.99
CA ALA A 37 -3.21 -4.13 -1.85
C ALA A 37 -2.35 -3.44 -2.92
N CYS A 38 -1.22 -2.87 -2.50
CA CYS A 38 -0.24 -2.25 -3.39
C CYS A 38 0.37 -3.28 -4.36
N SER A 39 0.77 -4.45 -3.88
CA SER A 39 1.40 -5.48 -4.73
C SER A 39 0.45 -5.96 -5.82
N PHE A 40 -0.83 -6.16 -5.50
CA PHE A 40 -1.83 -6.54 -6.48
C PHE A 40 -2.08 -5.41 -7.49
N SER A 41 -2.20 -4.17 -7.02
CA SER A 41 -2.46 -3.01 -7.87
C SER A 41 -1.30 -2.67 -8.81
N LEU A 42 -0.07 -2.82 -8.33
CA LEU A 42 1.13 -2.35 -9.02
C LEU A 42 1.84 -3.44 -9.82
N ILE A 43 1.64 -4.70 -9.45
CA ILE A 43 2.30 -5.84 -10.11
C ILE A 43 1.26 -6.68 -10.83
N VAL A 44 0.29 -7.25 -10.09
CA VAL A 44 -0.62 -8.27 -10.64
C VAL A 44 -1.58 -7.69 -11.66
N SER A 45 -2.25 -6.59 -11.34
CA SER A 45 -3.23 -5.93 -12.22
C SER A 45 -2.63 -5.50 -13.57
N PRO A 46 -1.53 -4.72 -13.63
CA PRO A 46 -0.87 -4.40 -14.89
C PRO A 46 -0.31 -5.63 -15.62
N LEU A 47 0.16 -6.67 -14.91
CA LEU A 47 0.57 -7.93 -15.56
C LEU A 47 -0.62 -8.55 -16.30
N LEU A 48 -1.76 -8.67 -15.63
CA LEU A 48 -2.97 -9.24 -16.22
C LEU A 48 -3.43 -8.43 -17.43
N LEU A 49 -3.32 -7.11 -17.40
CA LEU A 49 -3.64 -6.24 -18.53
C LEU A 49 -2.64 -6.37 -19.68
N PHE A 50 -1.36 -6.59 -19.38
CA PHE A 50 -0.32 -6.83 -20.39
C PHE A 50 -0.55 -8.14 -21.14
N TRP A 51 -0.89 -9.21 -20.42
CA TRP A 51 -1.16 -10.53 -21.01
C TRP A 51 -2.53 -10.63 -21.67
N PHE A 52 -3.54 -9.95 -21.10
CA PHE A 52 -4.91 -9.96 -21.59
C PHE A 52 -5.37 -8.50 -21.79
N PRO A 53 -5.04 -7.88 -22.93
CA PRO A 53 -5.37 -6.48 -23.17
C PRO A 53 -6.88 -6.29 -23.24
N VAL A 54 -7.43 -5.55 -22.27
CA VAL A 54 -8.83 -5.11 -22.23
C VAL A 54 -8.83 -3.61 -22.01
N GLN A 55 -9.60 -2.87 -22.81
CA GLN A 55 -9.62 -1.41 -22.77
C GLN A 55 -10.91 -0.87 -22.13
N GLY A 56 -10.82 0.32 -21.55
CA GLY A 56 -11.97 1.07 -21.05
C GLY A 56 -12.57 0.51 -19.75
N VAL A 57 -13.90 0.57 -19.64
CA VAL A 57 -14.66 0.26 -18.41
C VAL A 57 -14.56 -1.22 -18.03
N GLU A 58 -14.32 -2.10 -19.00
CA GLU A 58 -14.19 -3.53 -18.80
C GLU A 58 -12.93 -3.91 -18.01
N ALA A 59 -11.85 -3.14 -18.12
CA ALA A 59 -10.64 -3.34 -17.31
C ALA A 59 -10.93 -3.16 -15.81
N ILE A 60 -11.86 -2.26 -15.46
CA ILE A 60 -12.26 -1.98 -14.08
C ILE A 60 -13.25 -3.03 -13.56
N SER A 61 -14.07 -3.61 -14.45
CA SER A 61 -15.10 -4.61 -14.10
C SER A 61 -14.62 -6.05 -14.20
N ARG A 62 -13.30 -6.28 -14.33
CA ARG A 62 -12.74 -7.63 -14.29
C ARG A 62 -13.13 -8.33 -12.98
N PRO A 63 -13.72 -9.53 -13.05
CA PRO A 63 -14.20 -10.24 -11.87
C PRO A 63 -13.05 -10.50 -10.89
N GLU A 64 -11.84 -10.77 -11.37
CA GLU A 64 -10.67 -11.03 -10.54
C GLU A 64 -10.32 -9.85 -9.63
N ASN A 65 -10.39 -8.62 -10.18
CA ASN A 65 -10.14 -7.40 -9.43
C ASN A 65 -11.24 -7.19 -8.37
N GLN A 66 -12.50 -7.40 -8.73
CA GLN A 66 -13.63 -7.25 -7.80
C GLN A 66 -13.55 -8.27 -6.66
N PHE A 67 -13.29 -9.54 -6.96
CA PHE A 67 -13.14 -10.58 -5.94
C PHE A 67 -11.95 -10.30 -5.02
N PHE A 68 -10.81 -9.87 -5.57
CA PHE A 68 -9.64 -9.54 -4.77
C PHE A 68 -9.94 -8.41 -3.78
N TRP A 69 -10.47 -7.27 -4.26
CA TRP A 69 -10.77 -6.13 -3.39
C TRP A 69 -11.87 -6.44 -2.38
N ALA A 70 -12.93 -7.16 -2.79
CA ALA A 70 -13.98 -7.55 -1.87
C ALA A 70 -13.47 -8.48 -0.76
N ALA A 71 -12.66 -9.50 -1.12
CA ALA A 71 -12.06 -10.41 -0.15
C ALA A 71 -11.12 -9.66 0.81
N LEU A 72 -10.27 -8.77 0.27
CA LEU A 72 -9.33 -7.99 1.06
C LEU A 72 -10.06 -7.03 2.01
N PHE A 73 -11.16 -6.41 1.56
CA PHE A 73 -12.00 -5.53 2.36
C PHE A 73 -12.67 -6.28 3.52
N ILE A 74 -13.26 -7.45 3.25
CA ILE A 74 -13.87 -8.30 4.29
C ILE A 74 -12.80 -8.72 5.31
N LEU A 75 -11.62 -9.14 4.85
CA LEU A 75 -10.51 -9.51 5.71
C LEU A 75 -10.04 -8.33 6.57
N CYS A 76 -9.90 -7.15 5.97
CA CYS A 76 -9.50 -5.93 6.65
C CYS A 76 -10.47 -5.54 7.77
N ILE A 77 -11.78 -5.56 7.49
CA ILE A 77 -12.80 -5.26 8.50
C ILE A 77 -12.84 -6.33 9.58
N GLY A 78 -12.81 -7.62 9.19
CA GLY A 78 -12.80 -8.73 10.15
C GLY A 78 -11.64 -8.62 11.14
N LEU A 79 -10.43 -8.32 10.63
CA LEU A 79 -9.25 -8.11 11.46
C LEU A 79 -9.37 -6.85 12.32
N ALA A 80 -9.84 -5.72 11.77
CA ALA A 80 -10.05 -4.49 12.54
C ALA A 80 -11.04 -4.68 13.69
N VAL A 81 -12.13 -5.44 13.48
CA VAL A 81 -13.10 -5.78 14.54
C VAL A 81 -12.47 -6.70 15.58
N SER A 82 -11.71 -7.72 15.15
CA SER A 82 -11.04 -8.65 16.06
C SER A 82 -9.99 -7.95 16.95
N LEU A 83 -9.30 -6.96 16.38
CA LEU A 83 -8.23 -6.22 17.03
C LEU A 83 -8.74 -4.92 17.69
N ARG A 84 -10.04 -4.64 17.70
CA ARG A 84 -10.63 -3.35 18.14
C ARG A 84 -10.14 -2.82 19.50
N ARG A 85 -9.71 -3.72 20.40
CA ARG A 85 -9.16 -3.37 21.73
C ARG A 85 -7.72 -2.88 21.68
N LEU A 86 -6.99 -3.21 20.62
CA LEU A 86 -5.60 -2.86 20.36
C LEU A 86 -5.48 -1.70 19.36
N LEU A 87 -6.57 -1.36 18.66
CA LEU A 87 -6.61 -0.25 17.72
C LEU A 87 -6.87 1.07 18.46
N ASP A 88 -6.01 2.05 18.19
CA ASP A 88 -6.20 3.41 18.66
C ASP A 88 -6.76 4.23 17.48
N PHE A 89 -8.03 4.63 17.57
CA PHE A 89 -8.73 5.38 16.51
C PHE A 89 -8.51 6.90 16.68
N ALA A 90 -7.26 7.31 16.80
CA ALA A 90 -6.90 8.72 16.69
C ALA A 90 -6.79 9.09 15.21
N LEU A 91 -7.89 9.54 14.61
CA LEU A 91 -7.91 9.96 13.21
C LEU A 91 -7.17 11.30 13.04
N PRO A 92 -6.03 11.34 12.32
CA PRO A 92 -5.35 12.59 12.02
C PRO A 92 -6.21 13.50 11.14
N ALA A 93 -6.08 14.82 11.32
CA ALA A 93 -6.90 15.83 10.62
C ALA A 93 -6.86 15.70 9.09
N ASN A 94 -5.74 15.25 8.53
CA ASN A 94 -5.60 15.02 7.08
C ASN A 94 -6.61 13.98 6.55
N ILE A 95 -6.95 12.97 7.36
CA ILE A 95 -7.88 11.92 6.96
C ILE A 95 -9.32 12.40 7.01
N MET A 96 -9.64 13.35 7.90
CA MET A 96 -10.97 13.97 7.91
C MET A 96 -11.28 14.67 6.59
N TRP A 97 -10.31 15.39 6.01
CA TRP A 97 -10.48 16.01 4.68
C TRP A 97 -10.74 14.99 3.58
N PHE A 98 -10.06 13.83 3.63
CA PHE A 98 -10.32 12.75 2.69
C PHE A 98 -11.70 12.12 2.87
N ILE A 99 -12.18 11.96 4.10
CA ILE A 99 -13.54 11.48 4.36
C ILE A 99 -14.57 12.46 3.80
N VAL A 100 -14.36 13.77 3.99
CA VAL A 100 -15.23 14.81 3.39
C VAL A 100 -15.22 14.69 1.87
N TYR A 101 -14.03 14.53 1.26
CA TYR A 101 -13.93 14.30 -0.18
C TYR A 101 -14.70 13.04 -0.64
N LEU A 102 -14.60 11.92 0.09
CA LEU A 102 -15.37 10.71 -0.21
C LEU A 102 -16.87 10.94 -0.11
N LEU A 103 -17.34 11.68 0.90
CA LEU A 103 -18.76 12.02 1.03
C LEU A 103 -19.25 12.86 -0.15
N VAL A 104 -18.47 13.86 -0.57
CA VAL A 104 -18.77 14.69 -1.74
C VAL A 104 -18.78 13.83 -3.01
N ALA A 105 -17.82 12.92 -3.17
CA ALA A 105 -17.76 11.99 -4.29
C ALA A 105 -19.01 11.07 -4.30
N GLY A 106 -19.43 10.55 -3.16
CA GLY A 106 -20.66 9.76 -3.03
C GLY A 106 -21.91 10.56 -3.39
N LEU A 107 -21.99 11.83 -2.97
CA LEU A 107 -23.08 12.74 -3.33
C LEU A 107 -23.15 13.01 -4.84
N SER A 108 -21.98 13.07 -5.50
CA SER A 108 -21.91 13.28 -6.95
C SER A 108 -22.51 12.11 -7.75
N VAL A 109 -22.53 10.91 -7.17
CA VAL A 109 -23.13 9.72 -7.81
C VAL A 109 -24.65 9.88 -7.96
N ALA A 110 -25.31 10.55 -7.01
CA ALA A 110 -26.76 10.73 -7.02
C ALA A 110 -27.27 11.56 -8.20
N TRP A 111 -26.41 12.38 -8.81
CA TRP A 111 -26.74 13.25 -9.94
C TRP A 111 -26.05 12.79 -11.24
N SER A 112 -25.47 11.59 -11.24
CA SER A 112 -24.70 11.08 -12.38
C SER A 112 -25.61 10.56 -13.49
N ILE A 113 -25.25 10.87 -14.73
CA ILE A 113 -25.94 10.41 -15.96
C ILE A 113 -25.82 8.88 -16.12
N ALA A 114 -24.76 8.27 -15.59
CA ALA A 114 -24.53 6.83 -15.59
C ALA A 114 -24.28 6.34 -14.16
N PRO A 115 -25.34 6.22 -13.32
CA PRO A 115 -25.21 5.96 -11.89
C PRO A 115 -24.54 4.62 -11.61
N GLU A 116 -24.75 3.59 -12.45
CA GLU A 116 -24.15 2.28 -12.24
C GLU A 116 -22.61 2.31 -12.27
N ILE A 117 -22.03 2.96 -13.27
CA ILE A 117 -20.57 3.04 -13.42
C ILE A 117 -19.98 3.88 -12.28
N SER A 118 -20.65 4.98 -11.94
CA SER A 118 -20.25 5.88 -10.87
C SER A 118 -20.30 5.21 -9.50
N VAL A 119 -21.36 4.46 -9.19
CA VAL A 119 -21.48 3.66 -7.96
C VAL A 119 -20.34 2.64 -7.87
N ARG A 120 -20.09 1.86 -8.93
CA ARG A 120 -19.04 0.84 -8.93
C ARG A 120 -17.66 1.44 -8.64
N ARG A 121 -17.33 2.57 -9.27
CA ARG A 121 -16.06 3.29 -9.04
C ARG A 121 -15.97 3.82 -7.62
N TYR A 122 -17.05 4.40 -7.11
CA TYR A 122 -17.11 4.91 -5.75
C TYR A 122 -16.90 3.79 -4.71
N VAL A 123 -17.60 2.67 -4.85
CA VAL A 123 -17.46 1.52 -3.94
C VAL A 123 -16.04 0.99 -3.96
N LEU A 124 -15.44 0.82 -5.14
CA LEU A 124 -14.05 0.36 -5.26
C LEU A 124 -13.08 1.35 -4.61
N GLN A 125 -13.26 2.66 -4.82
CA GLN A 125 -12.44 3.70 -4.19
C GLN A 125 -12.54 3.66 -2.65
N VAL A 126 -13.75 3.49 -2.10
CA VAL A 126 -13.96 3.33 -0.65
C VAL A 126 -13.28 2.05 -0.14
N MET A 127 -13.41 0.92 -0.84
CA MET A 127 -12.77 -0.34 -0.46
C MET A 127 -11.25 -0.20 -0.42
N VAL A 128 -10.64 0.34 -1.48
CA VAL A 128 -9.19 0.58 -1.56
C VAL A 128 -8.75 1.51 -0.44
N PHE A 129 -9.48 2.59 -0.21
CA PHE A 129 -9.17 3.55 0.85
C PHE A 129 -9.20 2.91 2.22
N VAL A 130 -10.25 2.16 2.55
CA VAL A 130 -10.36 1.46 3.84
C VAL A 130 -9.22 0.46 4.00
N CYS A 131 -8.92 -0.34 2.98
CA CYS A 131 -7.84 -1.33 3.04
C CYS A 131 -6.44 -0.70 3.18
N ALA A 132 -6.23 0.50 2.64
CA ALA A 132 -4.94 1.19 2.72
C ALA A 132 -4.80 2.00 4.01
N VAL A 133 -5.81 2.79 4.36
CA VAL A 133 -5.74 3.78 5.43
C VAL A 133 -6.02 3.16 6.79
N LEU A 134 -7.00 2.27 6.89
CA LEU A 134 -7.39 1.69 8.17
C LEU A 134 -6.21 0.94 8.84
N PRO A 135 -5.41 0.11 8.14
CA PRO A 135 -4.28 -0.54 8.79
C PRO A 135 -3.16 0.42 9.18
N ILE A 136 -2.93 1.48 8.40
CA ILE A 136 -1.86 2.44 8.66
C ILE A 136 -2.17 3.31 9.88
N VAL A 137 -3.40 3.80 10.00
CA VAL A 137 -3.81 4.68 11.11
C VAL A 137 -3.97 3.91 12.40
N SER A 138 -4.52 2.70 12.30
CA SER A 138 -4.93 1.96 13.48
C SER A 138 -3.80 1.18 14.16
N LEU A 139 -2.69 0.93 13.47
CA LEU A 139 -1.51 0.29 14.07
C LEU A 139 -0.49 1.33 14.53
N ARG A 140 -0.12 1.29 15.82
CA ARG A 140 1.07 2.00 16.34
C ARG A 140 2.40 1.50 15.73
N ARG A 141 2.39 0.39 14.97
CA ARG A 141 3.57 -0.23 14.33
C ARG A 141 3.84 0.31 12.91
N THR A 142 3.86 1.63 12.75
CA THR A 142 4.18 2.32 11.48
C THR A 142 5.53 1.96 10.84
N PRO A 143 6.63 1.65 11.58
CA PRO A 143 7.91 1.38 10.92
C PRO A 143 7.97 0.06 10.15
N ILE A 144 7.13 -0.93 10.50
CA ILE A 144 7.06 -2.23 9.82
C ILE A 144 6.21 -2.11 8.55
N ALA A 145 5.06 -1.45 8.63
CA ALA A 145 4.21 -1.19 7.47
C ALA A 145 4.96 -0.43 6.36
N THR A 146 5.73 0.58 6.74
CA THR A 146 6.56 1.35 5.80
C THR A 146 7.67 0.52 5.14
N ASP A 147 8.25 -0.47 5.84
CA ASP A 147 9.26 -1.35 5.24
C ASP A 147 8.65 -2.29 4.18
N HIS A 148 7.48 -2.88 4.46
CA HIS A 148 6.78 -3.72 3.50
C HIS A 148 6.32 -2.93 2.26
N LEU A 149 5.84 -1.69 2.46
CA LEU A 149 5.52 -0.79 1.35
C LEU A 149 6.77 -0.46 0.53
N PHE A 150 7.90 -0.11 1.18
CA PHE A 150 9.15 0.14 0.49
C PHE A 150 9.59 -1.06 -0.38
N VAL A 151 9.52 -2.29 0.16
CA VAL A 151 9.85 -3.51 -0.62
C VAL A 151 8.89 -3.68 -1.79
N CYS A 152 7.59 -3.48 -1.60
CA CYS A 152 6.59 -3.60 -2.66
C CYS A 152 6.84 -2.61 -3.81
N PHE A 153 7.03 -1.32 -3.47
CA PHE A 153 7.30 -0.28 -4.45
C PHE A 153 8.68 -0.46 -5.09
N GLY A 154 9.72 -0.81 -4.33
CA GLY A 154 11.06 -1.07 -4.85
C GLY A 154 11.08 -2.25 -5.84
N LEU A 155 10.40 -3.35 -5.50
CA LEU A 155 10.29 -4.51 -6.37
C LEU A 155 9.55 -4.17 -7.67
N THR A 156 8.46 -3.41 -7.58
CA THR A 156 7.72 -2.93 -8.76
C THR A 156 8.59 -2.06 -9.66
N ALA A 157 9.41 -1.17 -9.09
CA ALA A 157 10.31 -0.32 -9.86
C ALA A 157 11.40 -1.15 -10.54
N LEU A 158 11.95 -2.15 -9.83
CA LEU A 158 12.93 -3.08 -10.38
C LEU A 158 12.35 -3.93 -11.52
N LEU A 159 11.14 -4.45 -11.34
CA LEU A 159 10.39 -5.18 -12.37
C LEU A 159 10.14 -4.32 -13.61
N ASN A 160 9.95 -3.00 -13.46
CA ASN A 160 9.74 -2.09 -14.59
C ASN A 160 11.00 -1.84 -15.42
N LEU A 161 12.22 -2.02 -14.87
CA LEU A 161 13.47 -1.80 -15.61
C LEU A 161 13.60 -2.63 -16.89
N PRO A 162 13.42 -3.97 -16.89
CA PRO A 162 13.50 -4.74 -18.14
C PRO A 162 12.42 -4.33 -19.15
N PHE A 163 11.20 -3.98 -18.69
CA PHE A 163 10.12 -3.53 -19.58
C PHE A 163 10.40 -2.17 -20.22
N LEU A 164 11.19 -1.30 -19.58
CA LEU A 164 11.67 -0.07 -20.20
C LEU A 164 12.56 -0.33 -21.42
N PHE A 165 13.30 -1.44 -21.47
CA PHE A 165 14.15 -1.79 -22.61
C PHE A 165 13.42 -2.62 -23.67
N LEU A 166 12.38 -3.36 -23.28
CA LEU A 166 11.63 -4.25 -24.17
C LEU A 166 10.48 -3.56 -24.91
N THR A 167 9.86 -2.54 -24.30
CA THR A 167 8.70 -1.86 -24.88
C THR A 167 9.17 -0.67 -25.73
N GLN A 168 8.67 -0.54 -26.96
CA GLN A 168 9.01 0.60 -27.81
C GLN A 168 8.51 1.93 -27.23
N ARG A 169 9.35 2.95 -27.36
CA ARG A 169 9.11 4.34 -26.97
C ARG A 169 7.89 4.88 -27.73
N GLY A 170 6.75 5.05 -27.06
CA GLY A 170 5.57 5.69 -27.65
C GLY A 170 5.76 7.20 -27.83
N GLU A 171 4.99 7.83 -28.72
CA GLU A 171 5.07 9.28 -29.05
C GLU A 171 4.89 10.22 -27.83
N LEU A 172 4.40 9.71 -26.70
CA LEU A 172 4.10 10.48 -25.50
C LEU A 172 4.92 10.06 -24.26
N GLY A 173 5.90 9.13 -24.40
CA GLY A 173 6.77 8.63 -23.33
C GLY A 173 6.74 7.10 -23.17
N HIS A 174 7.67 6.53 -22.38
CA HIS A 174 7.64 5.09 -22.06
C HIS A 174 6.58 4.78 -21.01
N ALA A 175 5.64 3.90 -21.35
CA ALA A 175 4.67 3.37 -20.39
C ALA A 175 5.22 2.14 -19.61
N GLY A 176 6.29 1.51 -20.13
CA GLY A 176 6.90 0.33 -19.53
C GLY A 176 5.90 -0.82 -19.39
N PHE A 177 5.66 -1.22 -18.14
CA PHE A 177 4.71 -2.27 -17.74
C PHE A 177 3.27 -1.76 -17.50
N PHE A 178 3.11 -0.46 -17.30
CA PHE A 178 1.80 0.15 -17.04
C PHE A 178 1.12 0.59 -18.33
N THR A 179 -0.20 0.71 -18.29
CA THR A 179 -1.00 1.20 -19.43
C THR A 179 -0.86 2.69 -19.69
N GLY A 180 -0.22 3.45 -18.79
CA GLY A 180 -0.08 4.91 -18.93
C GLY A 180 1.16 5.50 -18.24
N LYS A 181 1.76 6.50 -18.90
CA LYS A 181 2.95 7.23 -18.44
C LYS A 181 2.81 7.93 -17.09
N ASN A 182 1.61 8.42 -16.77
CA ASN A 182 1.36 9.13 -15.51
C ASN A 182 1.45 8.19 -14.32
N LEU A 183 0.97 6.95 -14.49
CA LEU A 183 0.92 5.94 -13.44
C LEU A 183 2.33 5.43 -13.12
N LEU A 184 3.18 5.27 -14.14
CA LEU A 184 4.61 4.99 -13.96
C LEU A 184 5.34 6.14 -13.24
N GLY A 185 5.04 7.39 -13.62
CA GLY A 185 5.59 8.57 -12.98
C GLY A 185 5.20 8.69 -11.50
N GLU A 186 3.94 8.48 -11.16
CA GLU A 186 3.45 8.50 -9.77
C GLU A 186 4.08 7.37 -8.94
N MET A 187 4.13 6.17 -9.50
CA MET A 187 4.69 5.00 -8.85
C MET A 187 6.19 5.17 -8.56
N SER A 188 6.95 5.71 -9.51
CA SER A 188 8.39 6.00 -9.34
C SER A 188 8.65 7.12 -8.32
N ALA A 189 7.82 8.17 -8.28
CA ALA A 189 7.91 9.20 -7.24
C ALA A 189 7.65 8.63 -5.83
N LEU A 190 6.64 7.77 -5.68
CA LEU A 190 6.37 7.09 -4.40
C LEU A 190 7.53 6.18 -4.00
N ALA A 191 8.06 5.38 -4.93
CA ALA A 191 9.22 4.53 -4.68
C ALA A 191 10.44 5.35 -4.24
N PHE A 192 10.69 6.49 -4.90
CA PHE A 192 11.75 7.42 -4.53
C PHE A 192 11.54 8.00 -3.13
N MET A 193 10.33 8.44 -2.79
CA MET A 193 10.01 8.97 -1.47
C MET A 193 10.23 7.92 -0.36
N PHE A 194 9.79 6.67 -0.57
CA PHE A 194 10.03 5.58 0.37
C PHE A 194 11.52 5.22 0.47
N ALA A 195 12.26 5.28 -0.64
CA ALA A 195 13.69 5.04 -0.66
C ALA A 195 14.46 6.11 0.13
N LEU A 196 14.10 7.39 -0.02
CA LEU A 196 14.64 8.48 0.79
C LEU A 196 14.34 8.28 2.28
N HIS A 197 13.11 7.88 2.63
CA HIS A 197 12.76 7.61 4.02
C HIS A 197 13.65 6.52 4.63
N GLN A 198 14.00 5.48 3.87
CA GLN A 198 14.91 4.42 4.32
C GLN A 198 16.37 4.88 4.44
N VAL A 199 16.83 5.78 3.56
CA VAL A 199 18.18 6.38 3.67
C VAL A 199 18.32 7.26 4.92
N SER A 200 17.23 7.90 5.33
CA SER A 200 17.19 8.72 6.55
C SER A 200 17.15 7.91 7.84
N ARG A 201 16.90 6.58 7.80
CA ARG A 201 16.95 5.73 8.99
C ARG A 201 18.39 5.43 9.43
N THR A 202 18.59 5.35 10.74
CA THR A 202 19.86 5.00 11.37
C THR A 202 20.18 3.51 11.19
N GLY A 203 20.89 3.16 10.11
CA GLY A 203 21.45 1.83 9.90
C GLY A 203 22.07 1.66 8.53
N VAL A 204 23.28 1.09 8.47
CA VAL A 204 24.07 0.96 7.22
C VAL A 204 23.34 0.11 6.17
N ILE A 205 22.68 -0.97 6.59
CA ILE A 205 21.92 -1.86 5.70
C ILE A 205 20.70 -1.15 5.10
N TYR A 206 19.97 -0.37 5.90
CA TYR A 206 18.82 0.41 5.44
C TYR A 206 19.25 1.51 4.46
N ARG A 207 20.40 2.13 4.70
CA ARG A 207 21.00 3.13 3.81
C ARG A 207 21.43 2.54 2.46
N LEU A 208 22.04 1.35 2.46
CA LEU A 208 22.41 0.67 1.22
C LEU A 208 21.17 0.28 0.40
N ARG A 209 20.18 -0.37 1.04
CA ARG A 209 18.92 -0.75 0.38
C ARG A 209 18.17 0.47 -0.16
N GLY A 210 18.07 1.53 0.65
CA GLY A 210 17.46 2.80 0.25
C GLY A 210 18.22 3.46 -0.90
N GLY A 211 19.55 3.48 -0.86
CA GLY A 211 20.38 4.06 -1.92
C GLY A 211 20.19 3.36 -3.27
N ILE A 212 20.18 2.03 -3.29
CA ILE A 212 19.88 1.25 -4.50
C ILE A 212 18.46 1.59 -5.00
N GLY A 213 17.49 1.64 -4.09
CA GLY A 213 16.10 2.01 -4.40
C GLY A 213 15.99 3.41 -5.01
N VAL A 214 16.74 4.38 -4.49
CA VAL A 214 16.79 5.76 -5.02
C VAL A 214 17.29 5.76 -6.46
N VAL A 215 18.40 5.08 -6.74
CA VAL A 215 18.99 5.05 -8.10
C VAL A 215 18.02 4.40 -9.09
N VAL A 216 17.41 3.28 -8.71
CA VAL A 216 16.44 2.56 -9.55
C VAL A 216 15.20 3.44 -9.79
N ALA A 217 14.61 4.00 -8.74
CA ALA A 217 13.43 4.84 -8.85
C ALA A 217 13.69 6.10 -9.68
N LEU A 218 14.86 6.74 -9.51
CA LEU A 218 15.25 7.92 -10.28
C LEU A 218 15.44 7.60 -11.75
N THR A 219 16.03 6.43 -12.07
CA THR A 219 16.22 5.98 -13.45
C THR A 219 14.86 5.76 -14.14
N VAL A 220 13.93 5.09 -13.46
CA VAL A 220 12.55 4.90 -13.96
C VAL A 220 11.83 6.25 -14.10
N LEU A 221 12.01 7.16 -13.14
CA LEU A 221 11.39 8.49 -13.13
C LEU A 221 11.85 9.34 -14.33
N ILE A 222 13.16 9.37 -14.60
CA ILE A 222 13.72 10.09 -15.75
C ILE A 222 13.22 9.46 -17.06
N ALA A 223 13.19 8.13 -17.14
CA ALA A 223 12.70 7.42 -18.31
C ALA A 223 11.19 7.63 -18.57
N SER A 224 10.41 7.94 -17.52
CA SER A 224 8.97 8.21 -17.63
C SER A 224 8.63 9.55 -18.27
N GLU A 225 9.58 10.49 -18.38
CA GLU A 225 9.41 11.85 -18.96
C GLU A 225 8.20 12.64 -18.43
N SER A 226 7.69 12.30 -17.25
CA SER A 226 6.51 12.95 -16.65
C SER A 226 6.91 14.23 -15.93
N LYS A 227 6.70 15.38 -16.58
CA LYS A 227 7.00 16.73 -16.05
C LYS A 227 6.34 16.99 -14.68
N THR A 228 5.17 16.41 -14.43
CA THR A 228 4.41 16.54 -13.17
C THR A 228 5.03 15.73 -12.03
N SER A 229 5.53 14.54 -12.31
CA SER A 229 6.16 13.68 -11.29
C SER A 229 7.52 14.21 -10.84
N LEU A 230 8.29 14.79 -11.77
CA LEU A 230 9.54 15.50 -11.47
C LEU A 230 9.31 16.67 -10.49
N GLY A 231 8.19 17.38 -10.64
CA GLY A 231 7.77 18.45 -9.73
C GLY A 231 7.49 17.94 -8.31
N LEU A 232 6.76 16.83 -8.17
CA LEU A 232 6.49 16.22 -6.85
C LEU A 232 7.76 15.67 -6.18
N ALA A 233 8.67 15.07 -6.95
CA ALA A 233 9.94 14.57 -6.43
C ALA A 233 10.83 15.71 -5.88
N LEU A 234 10.91 16.84 -6.60
CA LEU A 234 11.65 18.03 -6.15
C LEU A 234 11.03 18.66 -4.90
N LEU A 235 9.70 18.79 -4.86
CA LEU A 235 8.99 19.32 -3.69
C LEU A 235 9.17 18.43 -2.46
N SER A 236 9.18 17.10 -2.63
CA SER A 236 9.37 16.16 -1.53
C SER A 236 10.74 16.31 -0.84
N HIS A 237 11.80 16.63 -1.61
CA HIS A 237 13.12 16.85 -1.04
C HIS A 237 13.18 18.14 -0.23
N THR A 238 12.53 19.20 -0.70
CA THR A 238 12.50 20.49 0.01
C THR A 238 11.78 20.44 1.35
N VAL A 239 10.77 19.56 1.48
CA VAL A 239 10.01 19.38 2.74
C VAL A 239 10.73 18.44 3.71
N ALA A 240 11.54 17.50 3.22
CA ALA A 240 12.33 16.60 4.08
C ALA A 240 13.61 17.24 4.66
N GLY A 241 13.98 18.44 4.20
CA GLY A 241 15.18 19.17 4.60
C GLY A 241 14.99 20.30 5.62
N SER A 242 13.76 20.52 6.11
CA SER A 242 13.41 21.50 7.16
C SER A 242 13.06 20.81 8.48
#